data_AF-A0A7T4E0K0-F1
#
_entry.id   AF-A0A7T4E0K0-F1
#
_cell.length_a   1.000
_cell.length_b   1.000
_cell.length_c   1.000
_cell.angle_alpha   90.00
_cell.angle_beta   90.00
_cell.angle_gamma   90.00
#
_symmetry.space_group_name_H-M   'P 1'
#
loop_
_entity.id
_entity.type
_entity.pdbx_description
1 polymer ?
#
loop_
_entity_poly.entity_id
_entity_poly.type
_entity_poly.pdbx_seq_one_letter_code
_entity_poly.pdbx_strand_id
1 'polypeptide(L)' 'MPLHLVPDAPKPAETEKDRIRKRIKALPKPKDMIQCPRCGGREVIETRIGVFETARTWSGGTKALLCALCFMRGERVVLK' A
#
# COMPACT_ATOMS: atom_id res chain seq x y z
N MET A 1 -25.97 21.42 -14.81
CA MET A 1 -24.62 21.87 -14.42
C MET A 1 -23.64 21.42 -15.50
N PRO A 2 -22.95 22.34 -16.18
CA PRO A 2 -21.93 21.94 -17.16
C PRO A 2 -20.69 21.37 -16.44
N LEU A 3 -20.18 20.24 -16.93
CA LEU A 3 -18.91 19.67 -16.50
C LEU A 3 -17.79 20.35 -17.30
N HIS A 4 -16.85 20.99 -16.60
CA HIS A 4 -15.66 21.56 -17.24
C HIS A 4 -14.55 20.52 -17.29
N LEU A 5 -14.07 20.20 -18.49
CA LEU A 5 -12.93 19.31 -18.67
C LEU A 5 -11.67 20.03 -18.21
N VAL A 6 -10.99 19.49 -17.20
CA VAL A 6 -9.67 19.99 -16.80
C VAL A 6 -8.67 19.59 -17.88
N PRO A 7 -7.89 20.52 -18.44
CA PRO A 7 -6.89 20.19 -19.45
C PRO A 7 -5.82 19.24 -18.88
N ASP A 8 -5.31 18.35 -19.73
CA ASP A 8 -4.32 17.35 -19.33
C ASP A 8 -3.05 18.04 -18.81
N ALA A 9 -2.71 17.77 -17.56
CA ALA A 9 -1.43 18.19 -17.01
C ALA A 9 -0.30 17.33 -17.61
N PRO A 10 0.87 17.91 -17.93
CA PRO A 10 2.01 17.14 -18.37
C PRO A 10 2.37 16.11 -17.30
N LYS A 11 2.65 14.87 -17.72
CA LYS A 11 3.07 13.81 -16.79
C LYS A 11 4.32 14.29 -16.04
N PRO A 12 4.37 14.10 -14.71
CA PRO A 12 5.57 14.43 -13.94
C PRO A 12 6.80 13.74 -14.54
N ALA A 13 7.92 14.44 -14.59
CA ALA A 13 9.18 13.87 -15.06
C ALA A 13 9.51 12.61 -14.24
N GLU A 14 9.88 11.53 -14.93
CA GLU A 14 10.16 10.26 -14.27
C GLU A 14 11.44 10.35 -13.45
N THR A 15 11.31 10.17 -12.13
CA THR A 15 12.46 10.20 -11.24
C THR A 15 13.22 8.86 -11.29
N GLU A 16 14.50 8.86 -10.91
CA GLU A 16 15.27 7.62 -10.77
C GLU A 16 14.60 6.63 -9.79
N LYS A 17 13.97 7.17 -8.73
CA LYS A 17 13.22 6.36 -7.76
C LYS A 17 12.06 5.62 -8.42
N ASP A 18 11.40 6.23 -9.40
CA ASP A 18 10.27 5.61 -10.09
C ASP A 18 10.73 4.50 -11.04
N ARG A 19 11.87 4.69 -11.71
CA ARG A 19 12.52 3.64 -12.51
C ARG A 19 12.88 2.42 -11.66
N ILE A 20 13.51 2.63 -10.50
CA ILE A 20 13.84 1.55 -9.56
C ILE A 20 12.58 0.82 -9.09
N ARG A 21 11.51 1.56 -8.73
CA ARG A 21 10.24 0.95 -8.30
C ARG A 21 9.59 0.12 -9.41
N LYS A 22 9.58 0.60 -10.66
CA LYS A 22 9.08 -0.16 -11.81
C LYS A 22 9.86 -1.47 -11.98
N ARG A 23 11.19 -1.41 -11.88
CA ARG A 23 12.06 -2.59 -11.94
C ARG A 23 11.74 -3.59 -10.83
N ILE A 24 11.64 -3.15 -9.57
CA ILE A 24 11.32 -4.02 -8.43
C ILE A 24 9.95 -4.67 -8.60
N LYS A 25 8.96 -3.93 -9.12
CA LYS A 25 7.62 -4.46 -9.38
C LYS A 25 7.62 -5.53 -10.47
N ALA A 26 8.47 -5.39 -11.48
CA ALA A 26 8.60 -6.33 -12.59
C ALA A 26 9.40 -7.61 -12.24
N LEU A 27 10.11 -7.64 -11.09
CA LEU A 27 10.84 -8.84 -10.68
C LEU A 27 9.89 -10.03 -10.53
N PRO A 28 10.29 -11.24 -10.98
CA PRO A 28 9.44 -12.42 -10.88
C PRO A 28 9.04 -12.68 -9.42
N LYS A 29 7.81 -13.16 -9.24
CA LYS A 29 7.27 -13.59 -7.96
C LYS A 29 6.30 -14.75 -8.15
N PRO A 30 6.11 -15.61 -7.15
CA PRO A 30 5.02 -16.57 -7.14
C PRO A 30 3.67 -15.87 -7.36
N LYS A 31 2.75 -16.53 -8.07
CA LYS A 31 1.47 -15.96 -8.50
C LYS A 31 0.68 -15.35 -7.34
N ASP A 32 0.63 -16.06 -6.21
CA ASP A 32 -0.16 -15.71 -5.04
C ASP A 32 0.61 -14.87 -4.00
N MET A 33 1.89 -14.57 -4.24
CA MET A 33 2.68 -13.73 -3.35
C MET A 33 2.20 -12.28 -3.43
N ILE A 34 1.79 -11.70 -2.31
CA ILE A 34 1.34 -10.31 -2.24
C ILE A 34 2.47 -9.34 -2.57
N GLN A 35 2.13 -8.24 -3.23
CA GLN A 35 3.10 -7.20 -3.56
C GLN A 35 2.45 -5.83 -3.46
N CYS A 36 3.13 -4.90 -2.81
CA CYS A 36 2.65 -3.54 -2.63
C CYS A 36 2.64 -2.76 -3.96
N PRO A 37 1.49 -2.22 -4.41
CA PRO A 37 1.39 -1.48 -5.65
C PRO A 37 2.08 -0.11 -5.58
N ARG A 38 2.36 0.40 -4.38
CA ARG A 38 3.07 1.68 -4.18
C ARG A 38 4.58 1.49 -4.30
N CYS A 39 5.17 0.68 -3.40
CA CYS A 39 6.64 0.56 -3.27
C CYS A 39 7.25 -0.71 -3.87
N GLY A 40 6.45 -1.73 -4.24
CA GLY A 40 6.93 -3.01 -4.78
C GLY A 40 7.38 -4.03 -3.72
N GLY A 41 7.33 -3.67 -2.43
CA GLY A 41 7.66 -4.55 -1.31
C GLY A 41 6.72 -5.75 -1.17
N ARG A 42 7.21 -6.82 -0.54
CA ARG A 42 6.53 -8.11 -0.41
C ARG A 42 6.36 -8.56 1.06
N GLU A 43 6.71 -7.68 1.98
CA GLU A 43 6.55 -7.86 3.42
C GLU A 43 5.28 -7.14 3.90
N VAL A 44 4.51 -7.82 4.74
CA VAL A 44 3.19 -7.35 5.19
C VAL A 44 3.05 -7.43 6.71
N ILE A 45 2.29 -6.49 7.27
CA ILE A 45 1.84 -6.50 8.66
C ILE A 45 0.33 -6.74 8.64
N GLU A 46 -0.14 -7.80 9.32
CA GLU A 46 -1.56 -7.95 9.60
C GLU A 46 -1.94 -7.06 10.80
N THR A 47 -2.82 -6.09 10.57
CA THR A 47 -3.33 -5.20 11.62
C THR A 47 -4.81 -5.44 11.85
N ARG A 48 -5.29 -5.14 13.05
CA ARG A 48 -6.73 -5.10 13.39
C ARG A 48 -7.12 -3.66 13.71
N ILE A 49 -8.15 -3.15 13.05
CA ILE A 49 -8.67 -1.80 13.24
C ILE A 49 -9.89 -1.87 14.15
N GLY A 50 -9.96 -1.03 15.18
CA GLY A 50 -11.08 -1.02 16.14
C GLY A 50 -11.07 -2.23 17.08
N VAL A 51 -9.89 -2.57 17.62
CA VAL A 51 -9.74 -3.65 18.61
C VAL A 51 -10.31 -3.20 19.95
N PHE A 52 -11.06 -4.07 20.61
CA PHE A 52 -11.52 -3.87 21.98
C PHE A 52 -10.57 -4.54 22.95
N GLU A 53 -10.26 -3.86 24.04
CA GLU A 53 -9.58 -4.44 25.19
C GLU A 53 -10.60 -4.72 26.29
N THR A 54 -10.80 -6.00 26.59
CA THR A 54 -11.71 -6.45 27.65
C THR A 54 -11.00 -7.45 28.54
N ALA A 55 -10.97 -7.19 29.85
CA ALA A 55 -10.40 -8.10 30.84
C ALA A 55 -8.97 -8.57 30.49
N ARG A 56 -8.11 -7.64 30.05
CA ARG A 56 -6.71 -7.89 29.60
C ARG A 56 -6.57 -8.79 28.37
N THR A 57 -7.64 -8.98 27.62
CA THR A 57 -7.64 -9.67 26.33
C THR A 57 -8.04 -8.72 25.21
N TRP A 58 -7.56 -8.99 24.00
CA TRP A 58 -7.87 -8.20 22.81
C TRP A 58 -8.83 -8.96 21.89
N SER A 59 -9.97 -8.34 21.58
CA SER A 59 -11.02 -8.96 20.79
C SER A 59 -11.59 -8.01 19.72
N GLY A 60 -12.36 -8.57 18.78
CA GLY A 60 -13.01 -7.80 17.72
C GLY A 60 -12.07 -7.13 16.71
N GLY A 61 -12.57 -6.10 16.02
CA GLY A 61 -11.86 -5.33 15.01
C GLY A 61 -11.74 -6.01 13.64
N THR A 62 -11.46 -5.18 12.64
CA THR A 62 -11.37 -5.58 11.23
C THR A 62 -9.92 -5.82 10.84
N LYS A 63 -9.62 -7.01 10.32
CA LYS A 63 -8.29 -7.35 9.80
C LYS A 63 -8.01 -6.57 8.52
N ALA A 64 -6.79 -6.04 8.41
CA ALA A 64 -6.28 -5.38 7.22
C ALA A 64 -4.80 -5.73 7.03
N LEU A 65 -4.41 -6.00 5.78
CA LEU A 65 -3.01 -6.24 5.44
C LEU A 65 -2.36 -4.93 5.01
N LEU A 66 -1.32 -4.52 5.74
CA LEU A 66 -0.55 -3.32 5.42
C LEU A 66 0.79 -3.69 4.81
N CYS A 67 1.31 -2.84 3.92
CA CYS A 67 2.70 -2.95 3.48
C CYS A 67 3.67 -2.50 4.59
N ALA A 68 4.53 -3.40 5.06
CA ALA A 68 5.49 -3.12 6.14
C ALA A 68 6.46 -1.98 5.78
N LEU A 69 7.01 -2.00 4.56
CA LEU A 69 7.97 -1.00 4.10
C LEU A 69 7.37 0.41 3.94
N CYS A 70 6.09 0.50 3.57
CA CYS A 70 5.39 1.77 3.52
C CYS A 70 5.08 2.27 4.92
N PHE A 71 4.65 1.37 5.82
CA PHE A 71 4.34 1.70 7.19
C PHE A 71 5.56 2.26 7.94
N MET A 72 6.75 1.68 7.76
CA MET A 72 8.01 2.19 8.32
C MET A 72 8.39 3.60 7.83
N ARG A 73 7.79 4.08 6.73
CA ARG A 73 7.96 5.46 6.23
C ARG A 73 6.81 6.39 6.65
N GLY A 74 5.95 5.96 7.57
CA GLY A 74 4.75 6.69 7.99
C GLY A 74 3.58 6.62 7.00
N GLU A 75 3.64 5.74 5.99
CA GLU A 75 2.58 5.59 4.98
C GLU A 75 1.66 4.41 5.33
N ARG A 76 0.36 4.64 5.52
CA ARG A 76 -0.63 3.57 5.67
C ARG A 76 -1.11 3.08 4.30
N VAL A 77 -0.48 2.04 3.77
CA VAL A 77 -0.89 1.40 2.49
C VAL A 77 -1.55 0.06 2.77
N VAL A 78 -2.86 -0.01 2.52
CA VAL A 78 -3.67 -1.23 2.62
C VAL A 78 -3.54 -2.03 1.32
N LEU A 79 -3.32 -3.33 1.44
CA LEU A 79 -3.15 -4.24 0.31
C LEU A 79 -4.39 -5.10 0.04
N LYS A 80 -5.21 -5.31 1.07
CA LYS A 80 -6.49 -6.00 1.03
C LYS A 80 -7.37 -5.50 2.18
#